data_AF-A0A1Q7LW99-F1
#
_entry.id   AF-A0A1Q7LW99-F1
#
_cell.length_a   1.000
_cell.length_b   1.000
_cell.length_c   1.000
_cell.angle_alpha   90.00
_cell.angle_beta   90.00
_cell.angle_gamma   90.00
#
_symmetry.space_group_name_H-M   'P 1'
#
loop_
_entity.id
_entity.type
_entity.pdbx_description
1 polymer ?
#
loop_
_entity_poly.entity_id
_entity_poly.type
_entity_poly.pdbx_seq_one_letter_code
_entity_poly.pdbx_strand_id
1 'polypeptide(L)'
;MKNSFFFIFLTPLFLLPVAFATSSSSGSGTYSASSTPTSVRTHDGNTIVDSNVAFTIAGTISGTCTGTERDVIHPDGMVTFRGSCTFSGTFAGVSGTTQLNYRGTASATSVQGTFRAEDGSGGLDDLEARGTFTTTTYQVEFQFED
;
A
#
# COMPACT_ATOMS: atom_id res chain seq x y z
N MET A 1 33.82 15.35 -68.42
CA MET A 1 32.87 16.07 -67.55
C MET A 1 31.55 15.31 -67.65
N LYS A 2 30.94 14.68 -66.64
CA LYS A 2 30.76 15.02 -65.22
C LYS A 2 30.43 13.71 -64.46
N ASN A 3 31.17 13.38 -63.40
CA ASN A 3 30.88 12.23 -62.51
C ASN A 3 29.66 12.57 -61.63
N SER A 4 28.67 11.69 -61.60
CA SER A 4 27.55 11.76 -60.64
C SER A 4 27.86 10.83 -59.46
N PHE A 5 28.08 11.41 -58.27
CA PHE A 5 28.20 10.68 -57.02
C PHE A 5 26.82 10.58 -56.35
N PHE A 6 26.37 9.35 -56.12
CA PHE A 6 25.16 9.05 -55.35
C PHE A 6 25.56 8.85 -53.88
N PHE A 7 25.09 9.69 -52.97
CA PHE A 7 25.31 9.55 -51.53
C PHE A 7 24.16 8.76 -50.90
N ILE A 8 24.47 7.57 -50.38
CA ILE A 8 23.57 6.80 -49.50
C ILE A 8 23.76 7.35 -48.08
N PHE A 9 22.72 7.97 -47.53
CA PHE A 9 22.67 8.32 -46.10
C PHE A 9 22.32 7.07 -45.30
N LEU A 10 23.29 6.54 -44.55
CA LEU A 10 23.09 5.47 -43.56
C LEU A 10 22.68 6.13 -42.24
N THR A 11 21.39 6.08 -41.88
CA THR A 11 20.90 6.55 -40.57
C THR A 11 21.38 5.62 -39.46
N PRO A 12 22.06 6.12 -38.41
CA PRO A 12 22.41 5.29 -37.26
C PRO A 12 21.13 4.93 -36.50
N LEU A 13 20.86 3.64 -36.39
CA LEU A 13 19.79 3.09 -35.56
C LEU A 13 20.20 3.30 -34.09
N PHE A 14 19.59 4.27 -33.42
CA PHE A 14 19.75 4.46 -31.98
C PHE A 14 19.24 3.21 -31.26
N LEU A 15 20.15 2.42 -30.69
CA LEU A 15 19.84 1.37 -29.71
C LEU A 15 19.38 2.08 -28.43
N LEU A 16 18.08 2.35 -28.32
CA LEU A 16 17.49 2.75 -27.06
C LEU A 16 17.58 1.57 -26.08
N PRO A 17 18.01 1.77 -24.84
CA PRO A 17 17.93 0.72 -23.83
C PRO A 17 16.46 0.31 -23.69
N VAL A 18 16.19 -0.98 -23.86
CA VAL A 18 14.89 -1.56 -23.55
C VAL A 18 14.78 -1.60 -22.03
N ALA A 19 14.00 -0.69 -21.45
CA ALA A 19 13.64 -0.78 -20.05
C ALA A 19 12.62 -1.91 -19.89
N PHE A 20 13.01 -3.00 -19.22
CA PHE A 20 12.07 -4.00 -18.75
C PHE A 20 11.41 -3.43 -17.50
N ALA A 21 10.12 -3.12 -17.58
CA ALA A 21 9.32 -2.88 -16.39
C ALA A 21 9.01 -4.25 -15.75
N THR A 22 9.42 -4.46 -14.50
CA THR A 22 8.98 -5.62 -13.72
C THR A 22 7.46 -5.63 -13.69
N SER A 23 6.84 -6.77 -13.98
CA SER A 23 5.38 -6.85 -14.09
C SER A 23 4.75 -6.81 -12.69
N SER A 24 4.07 -5.71 -12.37
CA SER A 24 3.25 -5.62 -11.15
C SER A 24 2.16 -6.69 -11.14
N SER A 25 2.07 -7.44 -10.06
CA SER A 25 0.97 -8.36 -9.77
C SER A 25 -0.16 -7.62 -9.04
N SER A 26 -1.39 -8.13 -9.15
CA SER A 26 -2.54 -7.59 -8.43
C SER A 26 -3.28 -8.67 -7.65
N GLY A 27 -4.04 -8.24 -6.64
CA GLY A 27 -4.73 -9.15 -5.75
C GLY A 27 -5.80 -8.48 -4.91
N SER A 28 -6.53 -9.29 -4.15
CA SER A 28 -7.60 -8.82 -3.29
C SER A 28 -7.85 -9.76 -2.13
N GLY A 29 -8.68 -9.30 -1.20
CA GLY A 29 -9.08 -10.11 -0.07
C GLY A 29 -9.96 -9.37 0.92
N THR A 30 -10.02 -9.92 2.12
CA THR A 30 -10.79 -9.38 3.24
C THR A 30 -9.91 -9.12 4.44
N TYR A 31 -10.40 -8.28 5.34
CA TYR A 31 -9.77 -8.09 6.63
C TYR A 31 -10.82 -7.90 7.73
N SER A 32 -10.42 -8.13 8.97
CA SER A 32 -11.11 -7.67 10.16
C SER A 32 -10.13 -6.85 11.00
N ALA A 33 -10.68 -5.89 11.75
CA ALA A 33 -9.91 -4.98 12.58
C ALA A 33 -10.50 -4.92 14.00
N SER A 34 -9.64 -4.76 14.98
CA SER A 34 -10.01 -4.35 16.33
C SER A 34 -9.12 -3.18 16.77
N SER A 35 -9.69 -2.27 17.55
CA SER A 35 -8.98 -1.14 18.12
C SER A 35 -9.24 -1.05 19.62
N THR A 36 -8.21 -0.64 20.36
CA THR A 36 -8.29 -0.36 21.79
C THR A 36 -7.74 1.04 22.05
N PRO A 37 -8.60 2.00 22.44
CA PRO A 37 -8.15 3.35 22.76
C PRO A 37 -7.11 3.36 23.87
N THR A 38 -6.03 4.11 23.66
CA THR A 38 -4.95 4.36 24.61
C THR A 38 -4.96 5.80 25.13
N SER A 39 -5.47 6.74 24.33
CA SER A 39 -5.68 8.13 24.72
C SER A 39 -6.87 8.73 24.00
N VAL A 40 -7.59 9.62 24.69
CA VAL A 40 -8.69 10.39 24.12
C VAL A 40 -8.53 11.84 24.58
N ARG A 41 -8.57 12.77 23.63
CA ARG A 41 -8.49 14.21 23.90
C ARG A 41 -9.28 15.00 22.88
N THR A 42 -9.67 16.22 23.22
CA THR A 42 -10.39 17.13 22.33
C THR A 42 -9.52 18.32 21.95
N HIS A 43 -9.69 18.81 20.71
CA HIS A 43 -9.00 20.00 20.20
C HIS A 43 -9.84 20.63 19.09
N ASP A 44 -10.19 21.91 19.24
CA ASP A 44 -10.97 22.69 18.27
C ASP A 44 -12.25 21.98 17.78
N GLY A 45 -13.00 21.40 18.72
CA GLY A 45 -14.25 20.67 18.44
C GLY A 45 -14.07 19.26 17.88
N ASN A 46 -12.84 18.86 17.53
CA ASN A 46 -12.54 17.48 17.14
C ASN A 46 -12.26 16.62 18.37
N THR A 47 -12.63 15.35 18.31
CA THR A 47 -12.16 14.32 19.25
C THR A 47 -11.04 13.54 18.59
N ILE A 48 -9.91 13.41 19.27
CA ILE A 48 -8.73 12.73 18.75
C ILE A 48 -8.47 11.52 19.63
N VAL A 49 -8.42 10.35 19.01
CA VAL A 49 -8.23 9.06 19.67
C VAL A 49 -6.94 8.45 19.18
N ASP A 50 -6.06 8.09 20.10
CA ASP A 50 -4.88 7.28 19.81
C ASP A 50 -5.18 5.84 20.27
N SER A 51 -4.97 4.84 19.41
CA SER A 51 -5.40 3.45 19.64
C SER A 51 -4.30 2.45 19.33
N ASN A 52 -4.29 1.32 20.04
CA ASN A 52 -3.65 0.10 19.57
C ASN A 52 -4.60 -0.62 18.63
N VAL A 53 -4.09 -1.14 17.51
CA VAL A 53 -4.87 -1.83 16.48
C VAL A 53 -4.33 -3.23 16.21
N ALA A 54 -5.24 -4.14 15.88
CA ALA A 54 -4.92 -5.47 15.39
C ALA A 54 -5.80 -5.82 14.19
N PHE A 55 -5.18 -6.38 13.16
CA PHE A 55 -5.83 -6.81 11.93
C PHE A 55 -5.59 -8.30 11.69
N THR A 56 -6.62 -8.97 11.17
CA THR A 56 -6.49 -10.28 10.52
C THR A 56 -6.84 -10.10 9.05
N ILE A 57 -5.94 -10.50 8.16
CA ILE A 57 -6.03 -10.28 6.71
C ILE A 57 -6.04 -11.63 6.01
N ALA A 58 -6.91 -11.81 5.02
CA ALA A 58 -7.02 -13.03 4.22
C ALA A 58 -7.15 -12.70 2.73
N GLY A 59 -6.67 -13.59 1.85
CA GLY A 59 -6.67 -13.41 0.40
C GLY A 59 -5.25 -13.42 -0.17
N THR A 60 -4.95 -12.53 -1.11
CA THR A 60 -3.60 -12.37 -1.66
C THR A 60 -2.58 -12.00 -0.58
N ILE A 61 -2.97 -11.15 0.36
CA ILE A 61 -2.28 -10.90 1.62
C ILE A 61 -2.95 -11.77 2.69
N SER A 62 -2.17 -12.57 3.41
CA SER A 62 -2.68 -13.48 4.44
C SER A 62 -1.81 -13.43 5.69
N GLY A 63 -2.37 -13.03 6.83
CA GLY A 63 -1.61 -12.90 8.07
C GLY A 63 -2.26 -11.99 9.09
N THR A 64 -1.46 -11.52 10.04
CA THR A 64 -1.90 -10.57 11.07
C THR A 64 -1.04 -9.32 11.07
N CYS A 65 -1.60 -8.22 11.56
CA CYS A 65 -0.90 -6.95 11.67
C CYS A 65 -1.24 -6.28 13.01
N THR A 66 -0.25 -5.84 13.78
CA THR A 66 -0.48 -5.11 15.04
C THR A 66 0.28 -3.80 15.07
N GLY A 67 -0.33 -2.76 15.64
CA GLY A 67 0.29 -1.43 15.63
C GLY A 67 -0.54 -0.36 16.29
N THR A 68 -0.41 0.86 15.78
CA THR A 68 -1.06 2.04 16.35
C THR A 68 -1.77 2.87 15.30
N GLU A 69 -2.83 3.54 15.71
CA GLU A 69 -3.65 4.40 14.87
C GLU A 69 -4.00 5.70 15.60
N ARG A 70 -4.14 6.77 14.82
CA ARG A 70 -4.71 8.04 15.28
C ARG A 70 -5.94 8.38 14.45
N ASP A 71 -7.05 8.53 15.15
CA ASP A 71 -8.33 8.97 14.61
C ASP A 71 -8.59 10.42 14.98
N VAL A 72 -9.11 11.19 14.03
CA VAL A 72 -9.67 12.52 14.26
C VAL A 72 -11.13 12.46 13.87
N ILE A 73 -11.99 12.47 14.90
CA ILE A 73 -13.44 12.50 14.78
C ILE A 73 -13.87 13.96 14.72
N HIS A 74 -14.45 14.34 13.60
CA HIS A 74 -14.93 15.69 13.33
C HIS A 74 -16.34 15.92 13.89
N PRO A 75 -16.75 17.19 14.10
CA PRO A 75 -18.09 17.51 14.61
C PRO A 75 -19.26 16.98 13.78
N ASP A 76 -19.05 16.73 12.49
CA ASP A 76 -20.03 16.15 11.57
C ASP A 76 -20.13 14.61 11.66
N GLY A 77 -19.30 13.98 12.51
CA GLY A 77 -19.22 12.54 12.70
C GLY A 77 -18.32 11.82 11.69
N MET A 78 -17.71 12.53 10.74
CA MET A 78 -16.69 11.94 9.88
C MET A 78 -15.39 11.73 10.65
N VAL A 79 -14.67 10.67 10.31
CA VAL A 79 -13.38 10.34 10.90
C VAL A 79 -12.32 10.39 9.82
N THR A 80 -11.19 11.03 10.10
CA THR A 80 -9.94 10.84 9.34
C THR A 80 -8.97 10.05 10.20
N PHE A 81 -8.28 9.07 9.62
CA PHE A 81 -7.36 8.24 10.38
C PHE A 81 -6.07 7.94 9.62
N ARG A 82 -5.03 7.67 10.39
CA ARG A 82 -3.73 7.19 9.92
C ARG A 82 -3.15 6.24 10.94
N GLY A 83 -2.55 5.18 10.45
CA GLY A 83 -1.94 4.18 11.31
C GLY A 83 -0.82 3.44 10.61
N SER A 84 -0.15 2.63 11.42
CA SER A 84 0.96 1.80 10.99
C SER A 84 0.94 0.53 11.82
N CYS A 85 1.07 -0.63 11.18
CA CYS A 85 1.16 -1.91 11.88
C CYS A 85 2.24 -2.82 11.28
N THR A 86 2.87 -3.62 12.15
CA THR A 86 3.83 -4.64 11.73
C THR A 86 3.06 -5.87 11.30
N PHE A 87 3.15 -6.20 10.01
CA PHE A 87 2.53 -7.37 9.41
C PHE A 87 3.44 -8.58 9.53
N SER A 88 2.86 -9.73 9.82
CA SER A 88 3.50 -11.05 9.73
C SER A 88 2.58 -12.01 9.00
N GLY A 89 3.07 -12.60 7.91
CA GLY A 89 2.27 -13.48 7.07
C GLY A 89 2.86 -13.65 5.68
N THR A 90 1.99 -13.70 4.68
CA THR A 90 2.38 -13.89 3.28
C THR A 90 1.79 -12.82 2.35
N PHE A 91 2.57 -12.47 1.34
CA PHE A 91 2.11 -11.80 0.12
C PHE A 91 2.21 -12.78 -1.04
N ALA A 92 1.06 -13.13 -1.63
CA ALA A 92 0.96 -14.12 -2.72
C ALA A 92 1.71 -15.44 -2.44
N GLY A 93 1.72 -15.87 -1.17
CA GLY A 93 2.40 -17.09 -0.71
C GLY A 93 3.86 -16.90 -0.28
N VAL A 94 4.47 -15.73 -0.52
CA VAL A 94 5.83 -15.41 -0.06
C VAL A 94 5.76 -14.94 1.40
N SER A 95 6.47 -15.64 2.28
CA SER A 95 6.43 -15.39 3.73
C SER A 95 7.43 -14.34 4.20
N GLY A 96 7.02 -13.48 5.12
CA GLY A 96 7.91 -12.54 5.79
C GLY A 96 7.18 -11.57 6.68
N THR A 97 7.84 -10.45 6.99
CA THR A 97 7.23 -9.33 7.72
C THR A 97 7.43 -8.02 6.96
N THR A 98 6.55 -7.06 7.17
CA THR A 98 6.66 -5.71 6.59
C THR A 98 5.87 -4.72 7.45
N GLN A 99 6.23 -3.45 7.39
CA GLN A 99 5.45 -2.37 7.97
C GLN A 99 4.34 -1.96 6.99
N LEU A 100 3.08 -2.14 7.38
CA LEU A 100 1.95 -1.57 6.63
C LEU A 100 1.64 -0.18 7.17
N ASN A 101 1.69 0.81 6.29
CA ASN A 101 1.34 2.20 6.58
C ASN A 101 0.06 2.58 5.84
N TYR A 102 -0.96 3.05 6.55
CA TYR A 102 -2.27 3.27 5.97
C TYR A 102 -2.91 4.58 6.45
N ARG A 103 -3.86 5.08 5.64
CA ARG A 103 -4.65 6.28 5.93
C ARG A 103 -6.01 6.19 5.27
N GLY A 104 -7.02 6.82 5.85
CA GLY A 104 -8.36 6.78 5.29
C GLY A 104 -9.35 7.69 5.98
N THR A 105 -10.62 7.46 5.62
CA THR A 105 -11.78 8.13 6.19
C THR A 105 -12.82 7.10 6.59
N ALA A 106 -13.56 7.37 7.66
CA ALA A 106 -14.67 6.56 8.09
C ALA A 106 -15.91 7.41 8.43
N SER A 107 -17.06 6.78 8.32
CA SER A 107 -18.35 7.26 8.82
C SER A 107 -18.96 6.19 9.74
N ALA A 108 -20.19 6.39 10.19
CA ALA A 108 -20.89 5.38 11.00
C ALA A 108 -21.08 4.02 10.28
N THR A 109 -21.04 3.98 8.94
CA THR A 109 -21.35 2.76 8.17
C THR A 109 -20.31 2.40 7.11
N SER A 110 -19.34 3.27 6.85
CA SER A 110 -18.34 3.07 5.80
C SER A 110 -16.93 3.38 6.27
N VAL A 111 -15.98 2.63 5.75
CA VAL A 111 -14.56 2.91 5.85
C VAL A 111 -13.98 2.84 4.45
N GLN A 112 -13.04 3.73 4.13
CA GLN A 112 -12.25 3.64 2.91
C GLN A 112 -10.86 4.25 3.12
N GLY A 113 -9.85 3.72 2.43
CA GLY A 113 -8.50 4.24 2.54
C GLY A 113 -7.50 3.60 1.59
N THR A 114 -6.24 3.93 1.86
CA THR A 114 -5.08 3.43 1.12
C THR A 114 -4.04 2.90 2.08
N PHE A 115 -3.25 1.93 1.64
CA PHE A 115 -2.11 1.41 2.38
C PHE A 115 -0.91 1.20 1.46
N ARG A 116 0.28 1.09 2.06
CA ARG A 116 1.51 0.66 1.41
C ARG A 116 2.34 -0.21 2.34
N ALA A 117 3.14 -1.11 1.78
CA ALA A 117 4.14 -1.88 2.48
C ALA A 117 5.50 -1.17 2.43
N GLU A 118 6.25 -1.20 3.53
CA GLU A 118 7.59 -0.64 3.68
C GLU A 118 8.42 -1.55 4.61
N ASP A 119 9.74 -1.41 4.58
CA ASP A 119 10.66 -2.08 5.52
C ASP A 119 10.40 -3.60 5.63
N GLY A 120 10.40 -4.27 4.48
CA GLY A 120 10.21 -5.70 4.39
C GLY A 120 11.34 -6.51 5.05
N SER A 121 11.08 -7.77 5.38
CA SER A 121 12.11 -8.73 5.76
C SER A 121 11.67 -10.17 5.52
N GLY A 122 12.65 -11.09 5.50
CA GLY A 122 12.41 -12.47 5.09
C GLY A 122 12.19 -12.54 3.58
N GLY A 123 11.16 -13.24 3.13
CA GLY A 123 10.79 -13.24 1.71
C GLY A 123 10.17 -11.92 1.23
N LEU A 124 9.93 -10.95 2.12
CA LEU A 124 9.32 -9.67 1.79
C LEU A 124 10.32 -8.51 1.71
N ASP A 125 11.64 -8.75 1.78
CA ASP A 125 12.68 -7.72 1.82
C ASP A 125 12.55 -6.70 0.67
N ASP A 126 12.30 -7.20 -0.55
CA ASP A 126 12.16 -6.41 -1.77
C ASP A 126 10.70 -6.14 -2.19
N LEU A 127 9.77 -6.24 -1.24
CA LEU A 127 8.35 -6.01 -1.52
C LEU A 127 8.03 -4.52 -1.70
N GLU A 128 7.58 -4.16 -2.89
CA GLU A 128 6.83 -2.93 -3.12
C GLU A 128 5.34 -3.24 -3.25
N ALA A 129 4.51 -2.73 -2.34
CA ALA A 129 3.05 -2.93 -2.42
C ALA A 129 2.27 -1.66 -2.07
N ARG A 130 1.17 -1.44 -2.80
CA ARG A 130 0.20 -0.35 -2.57
C ARG A 130 -1.20 -0.87 -2.78
N GLY A 131 -2.16 -0.39 -1.99
CA GLY A 131 -3.53 -0.85 -2.12
C GLY A 131 -4.56 0.12 -1.60
N THR A 132 -5.81 -0.25 -1.84
CA THR A 132 -7.00 0.42 -1.32
C THR A 132 -7.80 -0.55 -0.47
N PHE A 133 -8.56 -0.03 0.49
CA PHE A 133 -9.46 -0.84 1.29
C PHE A 133 -10.78 -0.13 1.50
N THR A 134 -11.82 -0.94 1.72
CA THR A 134 -13.15 -0.51 2.19
C THR A 134 -13.52 -1.34 3.42
N THR A 135 -14.67 -1.08 4.05
CA THR A 135 -15.12 -1.65 5.34
C THR A 135 -14.62 -3.06 5.69
N THR A 136 -14.62 -4.02 4.76
CA THR A 136 -14.14 -5.39 5.01
C THR A 136 -13.25 -5.97 3.91
N THR A 137 -12.92 -5.21 2.86
CA THR A 137 -12.22 -5.70 1.67
C THR A 137 -11.05 -4.83 1.29
N TYR A 138 -10.09 -5.40 0.58
CA TYR A 138 -8.97 -4.66 -0.01
C TYR A 138 -8.66 -5.09 -1.44
N GLN A 139 -7.98 -4.20 -2.15
CA GLN A 139 -7.33 -4.45 -3.43
C GLN A 139 -5.86 -4.02 -3.30
N VAL A 140 -4.95 -4.76 -3.92
CA VAL A 140 -3.51 -4.49 -3.85
C VAL A 140 -2.84 -4.67 -5.20
N GLU A 141 -1.87 -3.81 -5.48
CA GLU A 141 -0.86 -3.98 -6.52
C GLU A 141 0.50 -4.14 -5.82
N PHE A 142 1.29 -5.11 -6.26
CA PHE A 142 2.58 -5.42 -5.64
C PHE A 142 3.58 -5.97 -6.64
N GLN A 143 4.85 -5.81 -6.33
CA GLN A 143 5.98 -6.42 -7.03
C GLN A 143 7.09 -6.75 -6.03
N PHE A 144 7.93 -7.71 -6.40
CA PHE A 144 9.20 -7.95 -5.72
C PHE A 144 10.28 -7.43 -6.67
N GLU A 145 11.20 -6.60 -6.18
CA GLU A 145 12.39 -6.24 -6.96
C GLU A 145 13.29 -7.49 -7.12
N ASP A 146 13.94 -7.62 -8.29
CA ASP A 146 14.83 -8.73 -8.65
C ASP A 146 16.29 -8.47 -8.24
#